data_AF-A0A1H8G431-F1
#
_entry.id   AF-A0A1H8G431-F1
#
_cell.length_a   1.000
_cell.length_b   1.000
_cell.length_c   1.000
_cell.angle_alpha   90.00
_cell.angle_beta   90.00
_cell.angle_gamma   90.00
#
_symmetry.space_group_name_H-M   'P 1'
#
loop_
_entity.id
_entity.type
_entity.pdbx_description
1 polymer ?
#
loop_
_entity_poly.entity_id
_entity_poly.type
_entity_poly.pdbx_seq_one_letter_code
_entity_poly.pdbx_strand_id
1 'polypeptide(L)'
;MRSIQRFILNTKTPSRLIYASQIVFKVIVLGLLIGCEPQIDEKACTKNIELTHAVLNQHSLYIPLEYLKFIHTSVGNESALLQTWYPGGNIVPNGTPLEFIKEDVWWKNIRVLITSKRSAIPFGEFAQKTITHLEATELVGNEYGLIHYKQPENEVQDHSDVWVEKNEKNTVSYIICSEHITKNDRPQCENHFFMNEKFWIKISYSRKLLSDWKNLKDNVINMIDSFEKPDTAQFFLANQINYHKSCGSKETL
;
A
#
# COMPACT_ATOMS: atom_id res chain seq x y z
N MET A 1 -17.05 65.17 -13.90
CA MET A 1 -17.24 66.09 -15.04
C MET A 1 -16.04 65.98 -15.96
N ARG A 2 -16.31 65.75 -17.27
CA ARG A 2 -15.50 65.92 -18.51
C ARG A 2 -13.99 66.19 -18.34
N SER A 3 -13.09 65.50 -19.03
CA SER A 3 -12.92 65.66 -20.48
C SER A 3 -12.16 64.51 -21.14
N ILE A 4 -12.62 64.20 -22.35
CA ILE A 4 -12.07 63.29 -23.36
C ILE A 4 -11.00 64.02 -24.15
N GLN A 5 -9.89 63.36 -24.49
CA GLN A 5 -9.16 63.64 -25.74
C GLN A 5 -8.65 62.33 -26.36
N ARG A 6 -9.29 61.95 -27.48
CA ARG A 6 -8.72 61.09 -28.53
C ARG A 6 -7.80 61.95 -29.41
N PHE A 7 -6.87 61.33 -30.14
CA PHE A 7 -6.65 61.46 -31.60
C PHE A 7 -5.47 60.55 -32.02
N ILE A 8 -5.74 59.51 -32.83
CA ILE A 8 -5.37 59.30 -34.27
C ILE A 8 -3.93 58.76 -34.45
N LEU A 9 -3.69 57.50 -34.86
CA LEU A 9 -3.94 56.71 -36.10
C LEU A 9 -2.72 56.67 -37.04
N ASN A 10 -2.36 55.43 -37.40
CA ASN A 10 -1.66 54.96 -38.60
C ASN A 10 -0.16 55.27 -38.81
N THR A 11 0.64 54.21 -39.05
CA THR A 11 1.00 53.81 -40.42
C THR A 11 1.80 52.49 -40.48
N LYS A 12 1.40 51.64 -41.43
CA LYS A 12 2.21 50.77 -42.32
C LYS A 12 2.97 49.54 -41.76
N THR A 13 2.36 48.37 -41.99
CA THR A 13 3.02 47.19 -42.64
C THR A 13 3.48 47.56 -44.06
N PRO A 14 4.45 46.87 -44.73
CA PRO A 14 4.67 45.41 -44.81
C PRO A 14 6.16 45.00 -44.64
N SER A 15 6.55 43.73 -44.48
CA SER A 15 6.69 42.76 -45.59
C SER A 15 6.92 41.34 -45.07
N ARG A 16 6.04 40.43 -45.51
CA ARG A 16 6.26 38.98 -45.59
C ARG A 16 7.43 38.72 -46.53
N LEU A 17 8.33 37.79 -46.20
CA LEU A 17 8.82 36.75 -47.11
C LEU A 17 9.85 35.84 -46.42
N ILE A 18 9.65 34.53 -46.65
CA ILE A 18 10.62 33.43 -46.49
C ILE A 18 10.77 32.90 -45.06
N TYR A 19 9.96 31.90 -44.69
CA TYR A 19 10.41 30.70 -43.95
C TYR A 19 9.38 29.58 -44.17
N ALA A 20 9.13 29.25 -45.44
CA ALA A 20 8.37 28.06 -45.84
C ALA A 20 9.35 27.08 -46.51
N SER A 21 10.19 26.39 -45.72
CA SER A 21 10.93 25.19 -46.17
C SER A 21 11.70 24.49 -45.03
N GLN A 22 11.08 24.25 -43.85
CA GLN A 22 11.66 23.34 -42.84
C GLN A 22 10.62 22.50 -42.09
N ILE A 23 9.37 22.45 -42.55
CA ILE A 23 8.28 21.66 -41.96
C ILE A 23 7.83 20.57 -42.94
N VAL A 24 8.77 19.82 -43.50
CA VAL A 24 8.49 18.57 -44.23
C VAL A 24 9.49 17.45 -43.89
N PHE A 25 10.61 17.75 -43.22
CA PHE A 25 11.66 16.77 -42.92
C PHE A 25 11.89 16.48 -41.43
N LYS A 26 10.87 16.67 -40.57
CA LYS A 26 10.89 16.22 -39.16
C LYS A 26 9.74 15.29 -38.75
N VAL A 27 8.84 14.95 -39.67
CA VAL A 27 7.70 14.03 -39.38
C VAL A 27 7.99 12.59 -39.80
N ILE A 28 9.04 12.32 -40.60
CA ILE A 28 9.33 10.97 -41.12
C ILE A 28 10.34 10.19 -40.24
N VAL A 29 11.04 10.84 -39.30
CA VAL A 29 11.99 10.17 -38.38
C VAL A 29 11.41 9.94 -36.96
N LEU A 30 10.15 10.35 -36.71
CA LEU A 30 9.45 10.02 -35.46
C LEU A 30 8.52 8.78 -35.59
N GLY A 31 8.40 8.21 -36.79
CA GLY A 31 7.54 7.04 -37.06
C GLY A 31 8.23 5.68 -36.98
N LEU A 32 9.52 5.62 -36.64
CA LEU A 32 10.33 4.38 -36.61
C LEU A 32 10.88 4.02 -35.23
N LEU A 33 10.38 4.64 -34.17
CA LEU A 33 10.62 4.24 -32.77
C LEU A 33 9.36 3.64 -32.11
N ILE A 34 8.42 3.13 -32.92
CA ILE A 34 7.36 2.23 -32.47
C ILE A 34 7.85 0.82 -32.80
N GLY A 35 8.83 0.34 -32.04
CA GLY A 35 9.55 -0.90 -32.36
C GLY A 35 10.11 -1.51 -31.09
N CYS A 36 9.47 -2.60 -30.68
CA CYS A 36 9.68 -3.39 -29.45
C CYS A 36 8.92 -2.89 -28.23
N GLU A 37 7.59 -2.96 -28.30
CA GLU A 37 6.85 -3.43 -27.12
C GLU A 37 7.37 -4.85 -26.82
N PRO A 38 8.02 -5.09 -25.67
CA PRO A 38 8.51 -6.43 -25.38
C PRO A 38 7.29 -7.34 -25.37
N GLN A 39 7.22 -8.23 -26.37
CA GLN A 39 6.40 -9.43 -26.25
C GLN A 39 7.05 -10.26 -25.15
N ILE A 40 6.70 -9.94 -23.91
CA ILE A 40 6.90 -10.83 -22.78
C ILE A 40 6.11 -12.06 -23.19
N ASP A 41 6.84 -13.14 -23.49
CA ASP A 41 6.27 -14.45 -23.77
C ASP A 41 5.46 -14.88 -22.53
N GLU A 42 4.17 -14.53 -22.53
CA GLU A 42 3.23 -14.74 -21.42
C GLU A 42 3.20 -16.20 -20.95
N LYS A 43 3.61 -17.14 -21.82
CA LYS A 43 3.61 -18.57 -21.54
C LYS A 43 4.86 -19.09 -20.84
N ALA A 44 5.95 -18.32 -20.76
CA ALA A 44 7.23 -18.84 -20.29
C ALA A 44 7.44 -18.78 -18.77
N CYS A 45 6.53 -18.19 -17.98
CA CYS A 45 6.74 -18.00 -16.53
C CYS A 45 5.59 -18.45 -15.61
N THR A 46 4.62 -19.22 -16.10
CA THR A 46 3.65 -19.88 -15.22
C THR A 46 4.21 -21.20 -14.72
N LYS A 47 5.13 -21.14 -13.74
CA LYS A 47 5.22 -22.22 -12.76
C LYS A 47 3.78 -22.45 -12.27
N ASN A 48 3.33 -23.70 -12.13
CA ASN A 48 2.01 -23.96 -11.53
C ASN A 48 1.98 -23.32 -10.14
N ILE A 49 1.36 -22.15 -10.04
CA ILE A 49 1.21 -21.41 -8.79
C ILE A 49 0.06 -22.08 -8.05
N GLU A 50 0.39 -22.67 -6.91
CA GLU A 50 -0.59 -23.32 -6.06
C GLU A 50 -1.37 -22.26 -5.27
N LEU A 51 -2.70 -22.35 -5.34
CA LEU A 51 -3.62 -21.44 -4.66
C LEU A 51 -4.40 -22.19 -3.59
N THR A 52 -4.61 -21.55 -2.45
CA THR A 52 -5.61 -21.95 -1.46
C THR A 52 -6.88 -21.15 -1.67
N HIS A 53 -8.02 -21.83 -1.80
CA HIS A 53 -9.33 -21.19 -1.83
C HIS A 53 -9.83 -20.96 -0.40
N ALA A 54 -9.93 -19.70 0.00
CA ALA A 54 -10.51 -19.26 1.26
C ALA A 54 -11.92 -18.73 1.01
N VAL A 55 -12.91 -19.14 1.80
CA VAL A 55 -14.27 -18.57 1.75
C VAL A 55 -14.53 -17.86 3.07
N LEU A 56 -14.45 -16.53 3.06
CA LEU A 56 -14.62 -15.67 4.23
C LEU A 56 -16.01 -15.03 4.17
N ASN A 57 -16.98 -15.59 4.89
CA ASN A 57 -18.38 -15.12 4.89
C ASN A 57 -18.94 -14.89 3.46
N GLN A 58 -18.94 -15.95 2.64
CA GLN A 58 -19.42 -15.96 1.24
C GLN A 58 -18.52 -15.25 0.22
N HIS A 59 -17.45 -14.57 0.65
CA HIS A 59 -16.47 -13.99 -0.25
C HIS A 59 -15.31 -14.96 -0.47
N SER A 60 -15.03 -15.27 -1.73
CA SER A 60 -13.91 -16.14 -2.10
C SER A 60 -12.63 -15.33 -2.26
N LEU A 61 -11.53 -15.85 -1.72
CA LEU A 61 -10.17 -15.40 -1.99
C LEU A 61 -9.34 -16.62 -2.45
N TYR A 62 -8.49 -16.40 -3.44
CA TYR A 62 -7.56 -17.38 -4.00
C TYR A 62 -6.14 -16.95 -3.64
N ILE A 63 -5.66 -17.45 -2.50
CA ILE A 63 -4.43 -16.99 -1.88
C ILE A 63 -3.27 -17.88 -2.35
N PRO A 64 -2.22 -17.34 -2.96
CA PRO A 64 -1.04 -18.13 -3.30
C PRO A 64 -0.35 -18.68 -2.05
N LEU A 65 0.06 -19.96 -2.10
CA LEU A 65 0.67 -20.65 -0.94
C LEU A 65 1.91 -19.94 -0.41
N GLU A 66 2.63 -19.18 -1.24
CA GLU A 66 3.77 -18.36 -0.86
C GLU A 66 3.49 -17.42 0.33
N TYR A 67 2.26 -16.90 0.45
CA TYR A 67 1.85 -16.02 1.56
C TYR A 67 1.44 -16.79 2.83
N LEU A 68 1.43 -18.13 2.76
CA LEU A 68 1.00 -19.06 3.81
C LEU A 68 2.12 -20.00 4.30
N LYS A 69 3.37 -19.79 3.84
CA LYS A 69 4.51 -20.64 4.21
C LYS A 69 5.12 -20.33 5.58
N PHE A 70 4.84 -19.16 6.13
CA PHE A 70 5.50 -18.71 7.35
C PHE A 70 4.78 -19.23 8.60
N ILE A 71 5.50 -19.31 9.72
CA ILE A 71 4.89 -19.79 10.98
C ILE A 71 3.66 -18.95 11.36
N HIS A 72 2.62 -19.65 11.82
CA HIS A 72 1.33 -19.10 12.25
C HIS A 72 0.46 -18.46 11.16
N THR A 73 0.79 -18.56 9.87
CA THR A 73 -0.18 -18.24 8.81
C THR A 73 -1.20 -19.36 8.66
N SER A 74 -2.45 -18.99 8.37
CA SER A 74 -3.52 -19.96 8.20
C SER A 74 -4.71 -19.36 7.47
N VAL A 75 -5.53 -20.23 6.91
CA VAL A 75 -6.84 -19.90 6.36
C VAL A 75 -7.88 -20.63 7.19
N GLY A 76 -8.82 -19.90 7.77
CA GLY A 76 -9.98 -20.43 8.45
C GLY A 76 -11.28 -20.02 7.76
N ASN A 77 -12.41 -20.36 8.39
CA ASN A 77 -13.74 -20.07 7.85
C ASN A 77 -14.13 -18.59 7.90
N GLU A 78 -13.47 -17.81 8.77
CA GLU A 78 -13.86 -16.43 9.08
C GLU A 78 -12.73 -15.43 8.86
N SER A 79 -11.50 -15.93 8.78
CA SER A 79 -10.31 -15.12 8.58
C SER A 79 -9.21 -15.87 7.86
N ALA A 80 -8.29 -15.12 7.26
CA ALA A 80 -7.02 -15.59 6.75
C ALA A 80 -5.90 -14.72 7.34
N LEU A 81 -4.87 -15.35 7.89
CA LEU A 81 -3.65 -14.69 8.37
C LEU A 81 -2.53 -14.97 7.39
N LEU A 82 -2.07 -13.93 6.72
CA LEU A 82 -1.03 -13.95 5.70
C LEU A 82 0.24 -13.28 6.20
N GLN A 83 1.35 -13.59 5.54
CA GLN A 83 2.58 -12.83 5.70
C GLN A 83 3.16 -12.38 4.37
N THR A 84 3.68 -11.16 4.38
CA THR A 84 4.30 -10.50 3.24
C THR A 84 5.52 -9.70 3.71
N TRP A 85 6.31 -9.23 2.77
CA TRP A 85 7.52 -8.46 3.02
C TRP A 85 7.33 -7.00 2.62
N TYR A 86 7.97 -6.07 3.32
CA TYR A 86 7.97 -4.64 2.96
C TYR A 86 8.36 -4.44 1.49
N PRO A 87 7.61 -3.62 0.71
CA PRO A 87 6.61 -2.63 1.14
C PRO A 87 5.18 -3.16 1.35
N GLY A 88 4.97 -4.47 1.42
CA GLY A 88 3.67 -5.11 1.42
C GLY A 88 3.38 -5.65 0.01
N GLY A 89 2.83 -6.85 -0.10
CA GLY A 89 2.62 -7.52 -1.39
C GLY A 89 3.80 -8.35 -1.89
N ASN A 90 5.01 -8.22 -1.33
CA ASN A 90 6.14 -9.08 -1.67
C ASN A 90 6.07 -10.42 -0.93
N ILE A 91 6.58 -11.49 -1.54
CA ILE A 91 6.75 -12.76 -0.84
C ILE A 91 7.82 -12.65 0.24
N VAL A 92 7.60 -13.32 1.37
CA VAL A 92 8.64 -13.44 2.40
C VAL A 92 9.80 -14.27 1.81
N PRO A 93 11.06 -13.81 1.90
CA PRO A 93 12.21 -14.60 1.48
C PRO A 93 12.25 -15.96 2.17
N ASN A 94 12.97 -16.92 1.59
CA ASN A 94 13.22 -18.19 2.28
C ASN A 94 14.09 -17.91 3.52
N GLY A 95 13.65 -18.39 4.67
CA GLY A 95 14.36 -18.21 5.94
C GLY A 95 13.43 -18.44 7.13
N THR A 96 14.03 -18.47 8.31
CA THR A 96 13.35 -18.60 9.59
C THR A 96 13.25 -17.25 10.29
N PRO A 97 12.30 -17.05 11.23
CA PRO A 97 12.26 -15.84 12.03
C PRO A 97 13.61 -15.53 12.69
N LEU A 98 14.29 -16.55 13.23
CA LEU A 98 15.57 -16.38 13.92
C LEU A 98 16.69 -15.87 13.00
N GLU A 99 16.71 -16.30 11.74
CA GLU A 99 17.68 -15.81 10.75
C GLU A 99 17.44 -14.34 10.44
N PHE A 100 16.20 -13.95 10.17
CA PHE A 100 15.85 -12.55 9.89
C PHE A 100 16.10 -11.60 11.08
N ILE A 101 15.94 -12.11 12.30
CA ILE A 101 16.28 -11.37 13.53
C ILE A 101 17.79 -11.18 13.62
N LYS A 102 18.56 -12.25 13.42
CA LYS A 102 20.04 -12.20 13.44
C LYS A 102 20.59 -11.25 12.38
N GLU A 103 19.93 -11.16 11.22
CA GLU A 103 20.28 -10.28 10.11
C GLU A 103 19.74 -8.85 10.26
N ASP A 104 19.00 -8.51 11.32
CA ASP A 104 18.31 -7.22 11.53
C ASP A 104 17.43 -6.79 10.33
N VAL A 105 16.77 -7.76 9.71
CA VAL A 105 15.80 -7.55 8.61
C VAL A 105 14.38 -7.92 9.00
N TRP A 106 14.17 -8.44 10.20
CA TRP A 106 12.85 -8.85 10.69
C TRP A 106 11.80 -7.72 10.66
N TRP A 107 12.22 -6.45 10.79
CA TRP A 107 11.34 -5.28 10.70
C TRP A 107 10.60 -5.17 9.35
N LYS A 108 11.07 -5.86 8.30
CA LYS A 108 10.41 -5.93 6.99
C LYS A 108 9.25 -6.94 6.95
N ASN A 109 9.09 -7.81 7.96
CA ASN A 109 7.97 -8.74 8.04
C ASN A 109 6.67 -7.97 8.30
N ILE A 110 5.67 -8.21 7.46
CA ILE A 110 4.33 -7.62 7.57
C ILE A 110 3.33 -8.76 7.70
N ARG A 111 2.51 -8.72 8.75
CA ARG A 111 1.42 -9.69 8.95
C ARG A 111 0.11 -9.04 8.56
N VAL A 112 -0.69 -9.76 7.78
CA VAL A 112 -1.99 -9.27 7.30
C VAL A 112 -3.07 -10.23 7.75
N LEU A 113 -3.93 -9.77 8.65
CA LEU A 113 -5.13 -10.48 9.05
C LEU A 113 -6.32 -9.94 8.26
N ILE A 114 -6.94 -10.81 7.48
CA ILE A 114 -8.17 -10.56 6.71
C ILE A 114 -9.28 -11.27 7.46
N THR A 115 -10.26 -10.53 7.98
CA THR A 115 -11.41 -11.11 8.67
C THR A 115 -12.69 -10.69 7.97
N SER A 116 -13.66 -11.59 7.88
CA SER A 116 -14.99 -11.25 7.37
C SER A 116 -15.62 -10.11 8.18
N LYS A 117 -16.13 -9.08 7.50
CA LYS A 117 -16.88 -8.02 8.18
C LYS A 117 -18.24 -8.58 8.61
N ARG A 118 -18.50 -8.57 9.92
CA ARG A 118 -19.76 -9.05 10.53
C ARG A 118 -20.61 -7.94 11.13
N SER A 119 -19.99 -6.81 11.41
CA SER A 119 -20.62 -5.71 12.12
C SER A 119 -21.24 -4.71 11.14
N ALA A 120 -22.47 -4.29 11.43
CA ALA A 120 -23.10 -3.15 10.78
C ALA A 120 -22.59 -1.80 11.33
N ILE A 121 -21.77 -1.82 12.39
CA ILE A 121 -21.21 -0.62 13.01
C ILE A 121 -20.29 0.09 12.00
N PRO A 122 -20.48 1.40 11.74
CA PRO A 122 -19.57 2.18 10.91
C PRO A 122 -18.14 2.17 11.46
N PHE A 123 -17.14 2.16 10.57
CA PHE A 123 -15.73 2.08 11.00
C PHE A 123 -15.35 3.19 11.99
N GLY A 124 -15.85 4.41 11.77
CA GLY A 124 -15.55 5.54 12.65
C GLY A 124 -16.07 5.37 14.08
N GLU A 125 -17.21 4.71 14.30
CA GLU A 125 -17.66 4.38 15.65
C GLU A 125 -16.75 3.36 16.32
N PHE A 126 -16.26 2.36 15.56
CA PHE A 126 -15.30 1.41 16.10
C PHE A 126 -13.99 2.10 16.47
N ALA A 127 -13.43 2.90 15.57
CA ALA A 127 -12.21 3.65 15.81
C ALA A 127 -12.34 4.54 17.05
N GLN A 128 -13.47 5.22 17.22
CA GLN A 128 -13.72 6.05 18.40
C GLN A 128 -13.78 5.22 19.69
N LYS A 129 -14.45 4.06 19.67
CA LYS A 129 -14.47 3.14 20.81
C LYS A 129 -13.07 2.66 21.18
N THR A 130 -12.24 2.36 20.18
CA THR A 130 -10.84 1.98 20.38
C THR A 130 -10.02 3.11 21.00
N ILE A 131 -10.12 4.34 20.48
CA ILE A 131 -9.44 5.52 21.05
C ILE A 131 -9.84 5.74 22.51
N THR A 132 -11.15 5.67 22.79
CA THR A 132 -11.67 5.82 24.17
C THR A 132 -11.21 4.69 25.08
N HIS A 133 -11.23 3.44 24.61
CA HIS A 133 -10.78 2.28 25.40
C HIS A 133 -9.28 2.34 25.71
N LEU A 134 -8.48 2.83 24.77
CA LEU A 134 -7.05 3.06 24.97
C LEU A 134 -6.76 4.33 25.75
N GLU A 135 -7.75 5.14 26.11
CA GLU A 135 -7.51 6.42 26.81
C GLU A 135 -6.54 7.36 26.06
N ALA A 136 -6.44 7.23 24.73
CA ALA A 136 -5.60 8.08 23.87
C ALA A 136 -6.28 9.44 23.66
N THR A 137 -6.25 10.28 24.70
CA THR A 137 -7.04 11.51 24.80
C THR A 137 -6.27 12.77 24.44
N GLU A 138 -4.94 12.74 24.47
CA GLU A 138 -4.11 13.91 24.19
C GLU A 138 -3.86 14.05 22.68
N LEU A 139 -4.41 15.09 22.06
CA LEU A 139 -4.15 15.42 20.66
C LEU A 139 -2.75 16.01 20.51
N VAL A 140 -1.88 15.34 19.77
CA VAL A 140 -0.52 15.81 19.45
C VAL A 140 -0.53 16.72 18.23
N GLY A 141 -1.24 16.32 17.17
CA GLY A 141 -1.30 17.09 15.92
C GLY A 141 -1.46 16.23 14.68
N ASN A 142 -0.94 16.71 13.55
CA ASN A 142 -0.87 15.95 12.31
C ASN A 142 0.54 15.37 12.11
N GLU A 143 0.64 14.06 11.92
CA GLU A 143 1.90 13.35 11.69
C GLU A 143 1.68 12.30 10.59
N TYR A 144 2.55 12.23 9.59
CA TYR A 144 2.44 11.32 8.44
C TYR A 144 1.10 11.42 7.67
N GLY A 145 0.45 12.58 7.72
CA GLY A 145 -0.88 12.79 7.14
C GLY A 145 -2.04 12.22 7.98
N LEU A 146 -1.79 11.83 9.24
CA LEU A 146 -2.75 11.28 10.17
C LEU A 146 -2.94 12.21 11.38
N ILE A 147 -4.09 12.13 12.04
CA ILE A 147 -4.33 12.82 13.31
C ILE A 147 -3.79 11.94 14.45
N HIS A 148 -2.81 12.43 15.20
CA HIS A 148 -2.11 11.69 16.26
C HIS A 148 -2.67 12.01 17.64
N TYR A 149 -3.02 10.97 18.37
CA TYR A 149 -3.43 10.97 19.77
C TYR A 149 -2.47 10.11 20.60
N LYS A 150 -2.17 10.53 21.82
CA LYS A 150 -1.38 9.76 22.79
C LYS A 150 -2.12 9.56 24.11
N GLN A 151 -1.69 8.57 24.88
CA GLN A 151 -2.12 8.39 26.26
C GLN A 151 -1.46 9.45 27.17
N PRO A 152 -2.15 9.93 28.22
CA PRO A 152 -1.54 10.79 29.23
C PRO A 152 -0.36 10.10 29.94
N GLU A 153 0.74 10.81 30.16
CA GLU A 153 2.02 10.24 30.64
C GLU A 153 1.93 9.55 32.02
N ASN A 154 0.97 9.96 32.86
CA ASN A 154 0.90 9.52 34.25
C ASN A 154 -0.21 8.50 34.55
N GLU A 155 -0.99 8.08 33.54
CA GLU A 155 -2.25 7.36 33.76
C GLU A 155 -2.25 5.92 33.22
N VAL A 156 -1.43 5.59 32.21
CA VAL A 156 -1.52 4.30 31.52
C VAL A 156 -0.16 3.65 31.27
N GLN A 157 -0.04 2.36 31.57
CA GLN A 157 1.23 1.60 31.52
C GLN A 157 1.69 1.22 30.10
N ASP A 158 0.76 1.12 29.15
CA ASP A 158 1.05 0.57 27.81
C ASP A 158 1.57 1.61 26.82
N HIS A 159 1.47 2.91 27.15
CA HIS A 159 1.89 4.07 26.35
C HIS A 159 1.66 3.87 24.84
N SER A 160 0.43 3.54 24.48
CA SER A 160 0.03 3.32 23.09
C SER A 160 -0.44 4.61 22.46
N ASP A 161 0.15 4.91 21.30
CA ASP A 161 -0.23 6.01 20.45
C ASP A 161 -1.26 5.55 19.41
N VAL A 162 -2.16 6.44 19.04
CA VAL A 162 -3.16 6.21 18.00
C VAL A 162 -3.08 7.28 16.92
N TRP A 163 -2.92 6.87 15.67
CA TRP A 163 -3.02 7.74 14.51
C TRP A 163 -4.30 7.43 13.73
N VAL A 164 -5.01 8.46 13.29
CA VAL A 164 -6.34 8.32 12.66
C VAL A 164 -6.31 8.92 11.27
N GLU A 165 -6.70 8.14 10.27
CA GLU A 165 -6.95 8.59 8.91
C GLU A 165 -8.41 9.00 8.77
N LYS A 166 -8.65 10.23 8.30
CA LYS A 166 -10.00 10.73 8.01
C LYS A 166 -10.12 11.10 6.53
N ASN A 167 -11.25 10.75 5.93
CA ASN A 167 -11.74 11.44 4.74
C ASN A 167 -12.66 12.61 5.16
N GLU A 168 -13.27 13.33 4.20
CA GLU A 168 -14.03 14.57 4.41
C GLU A 168 -14.83 14.66 5.72
N LYS A 169 -15.45 13.56 6.17
CA LYS A 169 -16.18 13.52 7.44
C LYS A 169 -15.99 12.24 8.26
N ASN A 170 -15.37 11.19 7.72
CA ASN A 170 -15.36 9.87 8.36
C ASN A 170 -13.94 9.39 8.63
N THR A 171 -13.75 8.72 9.76
CA THR A 171 -12.57 7.91 10.00
C THR A 171 -12.62 6.67 9.10
N VAL A 172 -11.55 6.44 8.34
CA VAL A 172 -11.44 5.33 7.37
C VAL A 172 -10.38 4.31 7.74
N SER A 173 -9.43 4.71 8.60
CA SER A 173 -8.41 3.83 9.15
C SER A 173 -7.93 4.39 10.50
N TYR A 174 -7.44 3.52 11.37
CA TYR A 174 -6.65 3.93 12.52
C TYR A 174 -5.43 3.01 12.67
N ILE A 175 -4.38 3.53 13.28
CA ILE A 175 -3.14 2.84 13.56
C ILE A 175 -2.89 2.93 15.06
N ILE A 176 -2.68 1.80 15.72
CA ILE A 176 -2.22 1.76 17.11
C ILE A 176 -0.75 1.37 17.07
N CYS A 177 0.13 2.12 17.74
CA CYS A 177 1.49 1.66 17.99
C CYS A 177 1.82 1.72 19.47
N SER A 178 2.40 0.64 20.00
CA SER A 178 2.95 0.67 21.36
C SER A 178 4.33 1.32 21.37
N GLU A 179 4.65 2.07 22.42
CA GLU A 179 6.02 2.48 22.74
C GLU A 179 6.87 1.35 23.29
N HIS A 180 6.27 0.23 23.71
CA HIS A 180 7.01 -0.95 24.16
C HIS A 180 7.76 -1.59 22.99
N ILE A 181 8.99 -1.12 22.79
CA ILE A 181 10.01 -1.84 22.03
C ILE A 181 10.46 -2.99 22.93
N THR A 182 9.66 -4.05 23.04
CA THR A 182 10.19 -5.29 23.59
C THR A 182 11.35 -5.70 22.70
N LYS A 183 12.49 -6.11 23.30
CA LYS A 183 13.63 -6.70 22.56
C LYS A 183 13.20 -7.85 21.63
N ASN A 184 12.03 -8.42 21.90
CA ASN A 184 11.35 -9.38 21.05
C ASN A 184 10.61 -8.65 19.93
N ASP A 185 11.22 -8.59 18.75
CA ASP A 185 10.73 -8.86 17.38
C ASP A 185 9.22 -9.07 17.13
N ARG A 186 8.34 -8.31 17.78
CA ARG A 186 6.90 -8.30 17.52
C ARG A 186 6.54 -7.02 16.78
N PRO A 187 5.60 -7.08 15.83
CA PRO A 187 5.04 -5.87 15.22
C PRO A 187 4.59 -4.90 16.31
N GLN A 188 5.10 -3.67 16.28
CA GLN A 188 4.75 -2.65 17.28
C GLN A 188 3.53 -1.85 16.87
N CYS A 189 3.18 -1.85 15.58
CA CYS A 189 2.07 -1.11 15.01
C CYS A 189 1.03 -2.04 14.39
N GLU A 190 -0.25 -1.66 14.51
CA GLU A 190 -1.40 -2.32 13.90
C GLU A 190 -2.25 -1.26 13.17
N ASN A 191 -2.35 -1.37 11.84
CA ASN A 191 -3.24 -0.55 11.02
C ASN A 191 -4.53 -1.31 10.74
N HIS A 192 -5.68 -0.71 11.09
CA HIS A 192 -7.01 -1.27 10.90
C HIS A 192 -7.80 -0.43 9.89
N PHE A 193 -8.55 -1.10 9.01
CA PHE A 193 -9.50 -0.47 8.09
C PHE A 193 -10.51 -1.48 7.54
N PHE A 194 -11.60 -0.98 6.95
CA PHE A 194 -12.51 -1.80 6.14
C PHE A 194 -12.11 -1.75 4.67
N MET A 195 -12.12 -2.91 4.03
CA MET A 195 -11.86 -3.04 2.60
C MET A 195 -13.13 -3.49 1.88
N ASN A 196 -13.57 -2.66 0.92
CA ASN A 196 -14.73 -2.89 0.05
C ASN A 196 -16.03 -3.27 0.78
N GLU A 197 -16.19 -2.86 2.04
CA GLU A 197 -17.29 -3.29 2.93
C GLU A 197 -17.40 -4.82 3.17
N LYS A 198 -16.44 -5.61 2.65
CA LYS A 198 -16.41 -7.08 2.76
C LYS A 198 -15.56 -7.54 3.94
N PHE A 199 -14.43 -6.88 4.15
CA PHE A 199 -13.39 -7.35 5.06
C PHE A 199 -12.99 -6.30 6.10
N TRP A 200 -12.73 -6.77 7.30
CA TRP A 200 -11.89 -6.11 8.29
C TRP A 200 -10.44 -6.49 8.01
N ILE A 201 -9.60 -5.50 7.72
CA ILE A 201 -8.17 -5.72 7.55
C ILE A 201 -7.42 -5.20 8.77
N LYS A 202 -6.47 -6.00 9.27
CA LYS A 202 -5.47 -5.60 10.25
C LYS A 202 -4.09 -5.88 9.66
N ILE A 203 -3.24 -4.85 9.56
CA ILE A 203 -1.86 -4.97 9.13
C ILE A 203 -0.95 -4.71 10.32
N SER A 204 -0.18 -5.72 10.72
CA SER A 204 0.79 -5.60 11.81
C SER A 204 2.20 -5.49 11.24
N TYR A 205 2.91 -4.42 11.61
CA TYR A 205 4.26 -4.12 11.10
C TYR A 205 5.14 -3.40 12.14
N SER A 206 6.43 -3.23 11.84
CA SER A 206 7.36 -2.52 12.73
C SER A 206 7.13 -1.01 12.75
N ARG A 207 7.26 -0.35 13.90
CA ARG A 207 7.15 1.11 14.02
C ARG A 207 8.13 1.88 13.12
N LYS A 208 9.26 1.26 12.72
CA LYS A 208 10.19 1.81 11.70
C LYS A 208 9.50 2.14 10.37
N LEU A 209 8.38 1.48 10.06
CA LEU A 209 7.64 1.65 8.81
C LEU A 209 6.45 2.62 8.95
N LEU A 210 6.22 3.22 10.12
CA LEU A 210 5.06 4.07 10.37
C LEU A 210 4.99 5.27 9.43
N SER A 211 6.13 5.90 9.10
CA SER A 211 6.15 7.02 8.16
C SER A 211 5.72 6.66 6.74
N ASP A 212 5.76 5.37 6.39
CA ASP A 212 5.38 4.82 5.08
C ASP A 212 4.08 3.98 5.16
N TRP A 213 3.28 4.18 6.21
CA TRP A 213 2.06 3.40 6.47
C TRP A 213 1.10 3.37 5.27
N LYS A 214 1.02 4.47 4.51
CA LYS A 214 0.09 4.62 3.39
C LYS A 214 0.47 3.74 2.22
N ASN A 215 1.74 3.79 1.81
CA ASN A 215 2.28 2.90 0.78
C ASN A 215 2.12 1.43 1.19
N LEU A 216 2.38 1.11 2.46
CA LEU A 216 2.18 -0.22 3.00
C LEU A 216 0.71 -0.68 2.93
N LYS A 217 -0.23 0.18 3.32
CA LYS A 217 -1.67 -0.07 3.20
C LYS A 217 -2.09 -0.27 1.75
N ASP A 218 -1.66 0.60 0.85
CA ASP A 218 -2.03 0.56 -0.57
C ASP A 218 -1.51 -0.73 -1.25
N ASN A 219 -0.28 -1.15 -0.96
CA ASN A 219 0.25 -2.40 -1.49
C ASN A 219 -0.47 -3.63 -0.94
N VAL A 220 -0.84 -3.64 0.35
CA VAL A 220 -1.64 -4.73 0.92
C VAL A 220 -3.04 -4.79 0.31
N ILE A 221 -3.68 -3.64 0.07
CA ILE A 221 -4.97 -3.58 -0.65
C ILE A 221 -4.82 -4.18 -2.04
N ASN A 222 -3.83 -3.74 -2.82
CA ASN A 222 -3.57 -4.26 -4.16
C ASN A 222 -3.32 -5.78 -4.17
N MET A 223 -2.56 -6.28 -3.19
CA MET A 223 -2.33 -7.71 -3.02
C MET A 223 -3.65 -8.46 -2.77
N ILE A 224 -4.47 -8.01 -1.82
CA ILE A 224 -5.72 -8.68 -1.47
C ILE A 224 -6.72 -8.62 -2.63
N ASP A 225 -6.86 -7.48 -3.31
CA ASP A 225 -7.74 -7.34 -4.47
C ASP A 225 -7.32 -8.29 -5.60
N SER A 226 -6.02 -8.52 -5.78
CA SER A 226 -5.54 -9.50 -6.77
C SER A 226 -5.96 -10.93 -6.46
N PHE A 227 -6.26 -11.25 -5.20
CA PHE A 227 -6.68 -12.59 -4.77
C PHE A 227 -8.18 -12.84 -4.97
N GLU A 228 -8.97 -11.88 -5.47
CA GLU A 228 -10.41 -12.11 -5.70
C GLU A 228 -10.69 -13.16 -6.80
N LYS A 229 -9.75 -13.40 -7.73
CA LYS A 229 -9.89 -14.40 -8.81
C LYS A 229 -8.60 -15.23 -8.97
N PRO A 230 -8.70 -16.50 -9.44
CA PRO A 230 -7.53 -17.35 -9.63
C PRO A 230 -6.48 -16.74 -10.56
N ASP A 231 -6.90 -16.28 -11.75
CA ASP A 231 -5.99 -15.78 -12.77
C ASP A 231 -5.25 -14.51 -12.32
N THR A 232 -5.94 -13.59 -11.63
CA THR A 232 -5.33 -12.37 -11.10
C THR A 232 -4.36 -12.68 -9.96
N ALA A 233 -4.65 -13.67 -9.13
CA ALA A 233 -3.76 -14.10 -8.05
C ALA A 233 -2.46 -14.71 -8.59
N GLN A 234 -2.59 -15.56 -9.62
CA GLN A 234 -1.45 -16.15 -10.32
C GLN A 234 -0.61 -15.08 -11.00
N PHE A 235 -1.24 -14.16 -11.73
CA PHE A 235 -0.55 -13.06 -12.39
C PHE A 235 0.19 -12.16 -11.40
N PHE A 236 -0.45 -11.81 -10.28
CA PHE A 236 0.18 -11.01 -9.23
C PHE A 236 1.45 -11.68 -8.70
N LEU A 237 1.36 -12.97 -8.30
CA LEU A 237 2.53 -13.67 -7.79
C LEU A 237 3.62 -13.87 -8.87
N ALA A 238 3.25 -14.14 -10.12
CA ALA A 238 4.22 -14.25 -11.21
C ALA A 238 5.02 -12.95 -11.37
N ASN A 239 4.36 -11.79 -11.27
CA ASN A 239 5.05 -10.49 -11.32
C ASN A 239 5.99 -10.29 -10.13
N GLN A 240 5.60 -10.68 -8.93
CA GLN A 240 6.48 -10.62 -7.76
C GLN A 240 7.73 -11.50 -7.96
N ILE A 241 7.56 -12.73 -8.44
CA ILE A 241 8.67 -13.66 -8.68
C ILE A 241 9.59 -13.14 -9.80
N ASN A 242 9.02 -12.65 -10.90
CA ASN A 242 9.78 -12.20 -12.05
C ASN A 242 10.56 -10.92 -11.75
N TYR A 243 9.98 -10.00 -10.97
CA TYR A 243 10.69 -8.82 -10.48
C TYR A 243 11.97 -9.22 -9.72
N HIS A 244 11.90 -10.27 -8.89
CA HIS A 244 13.08 -10.78 -8.17
C HIS A 244 14.10 -11.49 -9.07
N LYS A 245 13.67 -12.09 -10.20
CA LYS A 245 14.59 -12.74 -11.15
C LYS A 245 15.28 -11.76 -12.09
N SER A 246 14.58 -10.71 -12.54
CA SER A 246 15.16 -9.68 -13.41
C SER A 246 16.04 -8.69 -12.64
N CYS A 247 15.78 -8.50 -11.35
CA CYS A 247 16.58 -7.64 -10.47
C CYS A 247 17.61 -8.43 -9.66
N GLY A 248 18.23 -9.45 -10.27
CA GLY A 248 19.49 -10.03 -9.79
C GLY A 248 20.64 -9.00 -9.86
N SER A 249 20.51 -7.87 -9.17
CA SER A 249 21.65 -7.15 -8.66
C SER A 249 22.39 -8.13 -7.77
N LYS A 250 23.62 -8.45 -8.16
CA LYS A 250 24.61 -9.02 -7.28
C LYS A 250 24.79 -8.05 -6.11
N GLU A 251 23.99 -8.17 -5.06
CA GLU A 251 24.41 -7.69 -3.75
C GLU A 251 25.49 -8.67 -3.31
N THR A 252 26.73 -8.27 -3.59
CA THR A 252 27.93 -8.88 -3.04
C THR A 252 27.81 -8.90 -1.53
N LEU A 253 27.80 -10.13 -0.98
CA LEU A 253 28.18 -10.42 0.41
C LEU A 253 29.60 -9.89 0.70
#